data_AF-A0AAV3ZK65-F1
#
_entry.id   AF-A0AAV3ZK65-F1
#
_cell.length_a   1.000
_cell.length_b   1.000
_cell.length_c   1.000
_cell.angle_alpha   90.00
_cell.angle_beta   90.00
_cell.angle_gamma   90.00
#
_symmetry.space_group_name_H-M   'P 1'
#
loop_
_entity.id
_entity.type
_entity.pdbx_description
1 polymer ?
#
loop_
_entity_poly.entity_id
_entity_poly.type
_entity_poly.pdbx_seq_one_letter_code
_entity_poly.pdbx_strand_id
1 'polypeptide(L)'
;MSLLGKHRGPESQKKLDLSTHKGILLQKRLLFGITAAPGYFCGKMDQLTQDLRGVAIYLDDILVSGNNAEENLTNLQRLLQRLQDNGLRCRLEK
;
A
#
# COMPACT_ATOMS: atom_id res chain seq x y z
N MET A 1 0.07 4.51 3.36
CA MET A 1 0.67 4.55 1.99
C MET A 1 -0.44 4.45 0.95
N SER A 2 -0.45 5.19 -0.17
CA SER A 2 -1.60 5.15 -1.12
C SER A 2 -1.34 4.23 -2.32
N LEU A 3 -2.14 3.18 -2.50
CA LEU A 3 -2.19 2.36 -3.73
C LEU A 3 -2.71 3.24 -4.89
N LEU A 4 -1.82 3.98 -5.54
CA LEU A 4 -2.18 5.00 -6.52
C LEU A 4 -2.50 4.44 -7.93
N GLY A 5 -2.24 3.15 -8.20
CA GLY A 5 -2.14 2.64 -9.57
C GLY A 5 -3.05 1.49 -10.00
N LYS A 6 -3.79 0.81 -9.11
CA LYS A 6 -4.55 -0.40 -9.51
C LYS A 6 -6.06 -0.16 -9.56
N HIS A 7 -6.59 -0.11 -10.78
CA HIS A 7 -8.02 -0.13 -11.08
C HIS A 7 -8.68 -1.35 -10.41
N ARG A 8 -9.73 -1.13 -9.62
CA ARG A 8 -10.59 -2.23 -9.14
C ARG A 8 -11.50 -2.70 -10.26
N GLY A 9 -11.82 -4.00 -10.28
CA GLY A 9 -12.81 -4.56 -11.19
C GLY A 9 -14.20 -3.92 -11.00
N PRO A 10 -15.04 -3.88 -12.04
CA PRO A 10 -16.33 -3.17 -12.05
C PRO A 10 -17.29 -3.63 -10.95
N GLU A 11 -17.25 -4.92 -10.59
CA GLU A 11 -18.06 -5.51 -9.51
C GLU A 11 -17.74 -4.95 -8.12
N SER A 12 -16.46 -4.65 -7.83
CA SER A 12 -16.06 -4.07 -6.54
C SER A 12 -16.32 -2.56 -6.45
N GLN A 13 -16.38 -1.86 -7.58
CA GLN A 13 -16.68 -0.43 -7.60
C GLN A 13 -18.14 -0.17 -7.21
N LYS A 14 -19.07 -1.03 -7.64
CA LYS A 14 -20.50 -0.95 -7.28
C LYS A 14 -20.77 -1.13 -5.79
N LYS A 15 -19.92 -1.86 -5.06
CA LYS A 15 -20.05 -2.08 -3.61
C LYS A 15 -19.52 -0.92 -2.76
N LEU A 16 -18.95 0.10 -3.41
CA LEU A 16 -18.33 1.26 -2.78
C LEU A 16 -18.88 2.55 -3.38
N ASP A 17 -20.18 2.52 -3.65
CA ASP A 17 -20.98 3.64 -4.09
C ASP A 17 -21.20 4.62 -2.94
N LEU A 18 -20.70 5.84 -3.12
CA LEU A 18 -20.99 6.93 -2.20
C LEU A 18 -22.21 7.70 -2.74
N SER A 19 -23.34 7.56 -2.07
CA SER A 19 -24.55 8.34 -2.40
C SER A 19 -24.43 9.75 -1.84
N THR A 20 -24.57 10.74 -2.71
CA THR A 20 -24.60 12.17 -2.36
C THR A 20 -25.90 12.80 -2.85
N HIS A 21 -26.25 13.99 -2.34
CA HIS A 21 -27.41 14.74 -2.84
C HIS A 21 -27.29 15.13 -4.34
N LYS A 22 -26.12 14.95 -4.96
CA LYS A 22 -25.85 15.20 -6.39
C LYS A 22 -25.73 13.93 -7.23
N GLY A 23 -25.96 12.76 -6.64
CA GLY A 23 -25.86 11.45 -7.31
C GLY A 23 -24.81 10.51 -6.70
N ILE A 24 -24.55 9.43 -7.42
CA ILE A 24 -23.71 8.30 -6.96
C ILE A 24 -22.28 8.45 -7.49
N LEU A 25 -21.30 8.39 -6.57
CA LEU A 25 -19.87 8.40 -6.89
C LEU A 25 -19.28 7.00 -6.71
N LEU A 26 -18.79 6.41 -7.81
CA LEU A 26 -18.06 5.13 -7.78
C LEU A 26 -16.59 5.35 -7.48
N GLN A 27 -16.09 4.69 -6.43
CA GLN A 27 -14.73 4.87 -5.96
C GLN A 27 -13.72 4.03 -6.73
N LYS A 28 -12.74 4.73 -7.33
CA LYS A 28 -11.60 4.10 -8.04
C LYS A 28 -10.47 3.68 -7.10
N ARG A 29 -10.47 4.14 -5.85
CA ARG A 29 -9.42 3.92 -4.85
C ARG A 29 -9.94 3.14 -3.63
N LEU A 30 -9.02 2.66 -2.79
CA LEU A 30 -9.35 2.08 -1.50
C LEU A 30 -9.81 3.16 -0.54
N LEU A 31 -11.08 3.12 -0.13
CA LEU A 31 -11.60 4.00 0.92
C LEU A 31 -11.07 3.54 2.28
N PHE A 32 -10.78 4.51 3.15
CA PHE A 32 -10.56 4.26 4.56
C PHE A 32 -11.88 3.81 5.23
N GLY A 33 -11.79 2.92 6.21
CA GLY A 33 -12.96 2.42 6.95
C GLY A 33 -13.61 1.14 6.39
N ILE A 34 -13.12 0.59 5.28
CA ILE A 34 -13.52 -0.75 4.83
C ILE A 34 -12.74 -1.79 5.64
N THR A 35 -13.42 -2.68 6.37
CA THR A 35 -12.78 -3.71 7.22
C THR A 35 -11.79 -4.59 6.48
N ALA A 36 -12.04 -4.87 5.19
CA ALA A 36 -11.17 -5.68 4.34
C ALA A 36 -9.98 -4.91 3.73
N ALA A 37 -9.96 -3.57 3.79
CA ALA A 37 -8.93 -2.75 3.16
C ALA A 37 -7.52 -3.01 3.71
N PRO A 38 -7.30 -3.08 5.04
CA PRO A 38 -5.96 -3.32 5.58
C PRO A 38 -5.41 -4.68 5.19
N GLY A 39 -6.21 -5.74 5.26
CA GLY A 39 -5.78 -7.09 4.87
C GLY A 39 -5.40 -7.19 3.39
N TYR A 40 -6.21 -6.59 2.51
CA TYR A 40 -5.89 -6.52 1.07
C TYR A 40 -4.59 -5.75 0.81
N PHE A 41 -4.41 -4.62 1.51
CA PHE A 41 -3.21 -3.81 1.39
C PHE A 41 -1.97 -4.56 1.87
N CYS A 42 -2.02 -5.13 3.08
CA CYS A 42 -0.93 -5.94 3.64
C CYS A 42 -0.55 -7.08 2.70
N GLY A 43 -1.51 -7.87 2.21
CA GLY A 43 -1.21 -8.99 1.31
C GLY A 43 -0.61 -8.54 -0.03
N LYS A 44 -1.00 -7.36 -0.53
CA LYS A 44 -0.42 -6.83 -1.77
C LYS A 44 1.00 -6.31 -1.58
N MET A 45 1.26 -5.65 -0.45
CA MET A 45 2.57 -5.14 -0.09
C MET A 45 3.54 -6.27 0.23
N ASP A 46 3.08 -7.29 0.97
CA ASP A 46 3.87 -8.48 1.31
C ASP A 46 4.34 -9.21 0.04
N GLN A 47 3.43 -9.43 -0.93
CA GLN A 47 3.81 -9.97 -2.25
C GLN A 47 4.85 -9.11 -3.00
N LEU A 48 4.83 -7.80 -2.81
CA LEU A 48 5.72 -6.85 -3.50
C LEU A 48 7.10 -6.76 -2.84
N THR A 49 7.18 -7.09 -1.54
CA THR A 49 8.41 -7.04 -0.75
C THR A 49 8.92 -8.41 -0.31
N GLN A 50 8.29 -9.52 -0.73
CA GLN A 50 8.61 -10.89 -0.31
C GLN A 50 10.08 -11.30 -0.55
N ASP A 51 10.74 -10.69 -1.52
CA ASP A 51 12.13 -10.95 -1.89
C ASP A 51 13.14 -10.07 -1.14
N LEU A 52 12.66 -9.08 -0.39
CA LEU A 52 13.49 -8.17 0.41
C LEU A 52 13.66 -8.73 1.83
N ARG A 53 14.89 -9.10 2.18
CA ARG A 53 15.23 -9.49 3.55
C ARG A 53 15.18 -8.29 4.50
N GLY A 54 14.75 -8.52 5.73
CA GLY A 54 14.66 -7.48 6.75
C GLY A 54 13.54 -6.47 6.53
N VAL A 55 12.56 -6.76 5.67
CA VAL A 55 11.38 -5.91 5.47
C VAL A 55 10.15 -6.64 6.01
N ALA A 56 9.35 -5.94 6.82
CA ALA A 56 8.06 -6.44 7.31
C ALA A 56 6.98 -5.38 7.14
N ILE A 57 5.76 -5.81 6.78
CA ILE A 57 4.62 -4.91 6.57
C ILE A 57 3.62 -5.10 7.70
N TYR A 58 3.18 -4.00 8.30
CA TYR A 58 2.11 -4.00 9.30
C TYR A 58 1.13 -2.87 9.04
N LEU A 59 -0.05 -3.22 8.52
CA LEU A 59 -1.10 -2.26 8.13
C LEU A 59 -0.56 -1.20 7.15
N ASP A 60 -0.45 0.05 7.59
CA ASP A 60 0.05 1.18 6.81
C ASP A 60 1.55 1.45 6.98
N ASP A 61 2.20 0.75 7.91
CA ASP A 61 3.62 0.90 8.25
C ASP A 61 4.48 -0.19 7.60
N ILE A 62 5.70 0.20 7.21
CA ILE A 62 6.75 -0.72 6.78
C ILE A 62 7.91 -0.64 7.77
N LEU A 63 8.30 -1.79 8.30
CA LEU A 63 9.49 -1.95 9.12
C LEU A 63 10.64 -2.44 8.24
N VAL A 64 11.81 -1.81 8.41
CA VAL A 64 13.07 -2.23 7.79
C VAL A 64 14.09 -2.47 8.88
N SER A 65 14.80 -3.59 8.82
CA SER A 65 15.86 -3.98 9.73
C SER A 65 17.06 -4.60 8.99
N GLY A 66 18.21 -4.57 9.64
CA GLY A 66 19.44 -5.24 9.22
C GLY A 66 20.30 -5.55 10.46
N ASN A 67 21.30 -6.42 10.32
CA ASN A 67 22.15 -6.81 11.45
C ASN A 67 23.15 -5.71 11.85
N ASN A 68 23.36 -4.72 10.99
CA ASN A 68 24.15 -3.52 11.25
C ASN A 68 23.58 -2.32 10.49
N ALA A 69 24.16 -1.13 10.71
CA ALA A 69 23.68 0.12 10.11
C ALA A 69 23.80 0.13 8.57
N GLU A 70 24.87 -0.46 8.01
CA GLU A 70 25.10 -0.51 6.56
C GLU A 70 24.09 -1.42 5.86
N GLU A 71 23.82 -2.60 6.44
CA GLU A 71 22.82 -3.53 5.94
C GLU A 71 21.42 -2.92 6.02
N ASN A 72 21.10 -2.26 7.13
CA ASN A 72 19.81 -1.58 7.29
C ASN A 72 19.61 -0.48 6.24
N LEU A 73 20.65 0.33 5.97
CA LEU A 73 20.60 1.35 4.92
C LEU A 73 20.42 0.74 3.53
N THR A 74 21.13 -0.36 3.26
CA THR A 74 21.04 -1.10 1.99
C THR A 74 19.62 -1.66 1.78
N ASN A 75 19.03 -2.26 2.82
CA ASN A 75 17.67 -2.79 2.77
C ASN A 75 16.65 -1.67 2.56
N LEU A 76 16.83 -0.53 3.22
CA LEU A 76 15.97 0.65 3.05
C LEU A 76 16.03 1.19 1.62
N GLN A 77 17.22 1.32 1.05
CA GLN A 77 17.39 1.79 -0.34
C GLN A 77 16.70 0.85 -1.33
N ARG A 78 16.85 -0.47 -1.17
CA ARG A 78 16.17 -1.47 -2.02
C ARG A 78 14.65 -1.37 -1.93
N LEU A 79 14.12 -1.20 -0.71
CA LEU A 79 12.69 -1.00 -0.50
C LEU A 79 12.20 0.27 -1.21
N LEU A 80 12.86 1.41 -0.99
CA LEU A 80 12.46 2.68 -1.59
C LEU A 80 12.47 2.63 -3.12
N GLN A 81 13.50 1.99 -3.71
CA GLN A 81 13.56 1.78 -5.15
C GLN A 81 12.38 0.94 -5.64
N ARG A 82 12.09 -0.19 -4.96
CA ARG A 82 10.97 -1.06 -5.32
C ARG A 82 9.62 -0.33 -5.27
N LEU A 83 9.42 0.51 -4.27
CA LEU A 83 8.21 1.34 -4.15
C LEU A 83 8.11 2.34 -5.30
N GLN A 84 9.22 3.00 -5.64
CA GLN A 84 9.28 3.94 -6.76
C GLN A 84 8.96 3.25 -8.10
N ASP A 85 9.54 2.09 -8.36
CA ASP A 85 9.32 1.30 -9.58
C ASP A 85 7.86 0.86 -9.75
N ASN A 86 7.15 0.67 -8.63
CA ASN A 86 5.72 0.29 -8.61
C ASN A 86 4.77 1.49 -8.48
N GLY A 87 5.28 2.72 -8.54
CA GLY A 87 4.48 3.95 -8.43
C GLY A 87 3.86 4.17 -7.05
N LEU A 88 4.41 3.54 -6.01
CA LEU A 88 4.01 3.72 -4.62
C LEU A 88 4.78 4.88 -4.00
N ARG A 89 4.11 5.64 -3.12
CA ARG A 89 4.70 6.79 -2.44
C ARG A 89 4.58 6.63 -0.93
N CYS A 90 5.70 6.78 -0.23
CA CYS A 90 5.74 6.95 1.22
C CYS A 90 5.45 8.41 1.56
N ARG A 91 4.76 8.65 2.68
CA ARG A 91 4.71 9.98 3.29
C ARG A 91 5.96 10.14 4.16
N LEU A 92 6.62 11.29 4.04
CA LEU A 92 7.80 11.60 4.85
C LEU A 92 7.41 11.91 6.30
N GLU A 93 6.22 12.49 6.46
CA GLU A 93 5.59 12.78 7.75
C GLU A 93 4.70 11.60 8.16
N LYS A 94 4.70 11.28 9.46
CA LYS A 94 3.70 10.39 10.06
C LYS A 94 2.42 11.18 10.33
#